data_AF-A0A2W1ART9-F1
#
_entry.id   AF-A0A2W1ART9-F1
#
_cell.length_a   1.000
_cell.length_b   1.000
_cell.length_c   1.000
_cell.angle_alpha   90.00
_cell.angle_beta   90.00
_cell.angle_gamma   90.00
#
_symmetry.space_group_name_H-M   'P 1'
#
loop_
_entity.id
_entity.type
_entity.pdbx_description
1 polymer ?
#
loop_
_entity_poly.entity_id
_entity_poly.type
_entity_poly.pdbx_seq_one_letter_code
_entity_poly.pdbx_strand_id
1 'polypeptide(L)'
;MSEPRPPEPDPARPDRKNERAFAIQSPQHEIWRLLLDEVHLGVDSGRAEIVRQEPPRTLVVDIRLGRGLSVRYDYQLTPLRPDVGQPNLPHTEVAVTVVPYGMRHALANIITFGRGLTPHMLAVTQGLANLKAAAEPTPLDTPPPGVR
;
A
#
# COMPACT_ATOMS: atom_id res chain seq x y z
N MET A 1 7.11 44.50 -9.83
CA MET A 1 6.25 43.54 -9.11
C MET A 1 6.42 42.20 -9.80
N SER A 2 7.17 41.28 -9.20
CA SER A 2 7.43 39.96 -9.81
C SER A 2 6.44 38.97 -9.23
N GLU A 3 5.60 38.38 -10.08
CA GLU A 3 4.76 37.24 -9.72
C GLU A 3 5.65 36.08 -9.22
N PRO A 4 5.27 35.40 -8.13
CA PRO A 4 5.98 34.19 -7.71
C PRO A 4 5.76 33.10 -8.76
N ARG A 5 6.86 32.51 -9.24
CA ARG A 5 6.83 31.34 -10.12
C ARG A 5 6.02 30.21 -9.45
N PRO A 6 5.19 29.48 -10.20
CA PRO A 6 4.53 28.29 -9.66
C PRO A 6 5.60 27.30 -9.16
N PRO A 7 5.34 26.61 -8.03
CA PRO A 7 6.31 25.65 -7.50
C PRO A 7 6.59 24.58 -8.54
N GLU A 8 7.88 24.37 -8.82
CA GLU A 8 8.38 23.33 -9.71
C GLU A 8 7.86 21.97 -9.22
N PRO A 9 7.30 21.11 -10.10
CA PRO A 9 6.86 19.79 -9.69
C PRO A 9 8.07 18.97 -9.22
N ASP A 10 8.05 18.58 -7.95
CA ASP A 10 9.10 17.78 -7.32
C ASP A 10 9.28 16.44 -8.05
N PRO A 11 10.44 16.19 -8.70
CA PRO A 11 10.69 14.97 -9.46
C PRO A 11 10.78 13.71 -8.59
N ALA A 12 10.91 13.87 -7.25
CA ALA A 12 10.89 12.76 -6.30
C ALA A 12 9.48 12.34 -5.89
N ARG A 13 8.44 13.09 -6.29
CA ARG A 13 7.06 12.72 -6.01
C ARG A 13 6.57 11.78 -7.12
N PRO A 14 6.39 10.47 -6.85
CA PRO A 14 5.86 9.56 -7.86
C PRO A 14 4.52 10.06 -8.36
N ASP A 15 4.23 9.80 -9.64
CA ASP A 15 2.98 10.19 -10.28
C ASP A 15 1.79 9.69 -9.43
N ARG A 16 1.10 10.61 -8.73
CA ARG A 16 0.05 10.34 -7.71
C ARG A 16 -1.08 9.43 -8.21
N LYS A 17 -1.14 9.18 -9.52
CA LYS A 17 -2.12 8.28 -10.15
C LYS A 17 -2.09 6.86 -9.59
N ASN A 18 -0.91 6.38 -9.16
CA ASN A 18 -0.72 5.02 -8.66
C ASN A 18 -0.55 4.91 -7.14
N GLU A 19 -0.74 6.01 -6.43
CA GLU A 19 -0.69 6.05 -4.97
C GLU A 19 -2.08 5.75 -4.38
N ARG A 20 -2.12 4.96 -3.31
CA ARG A 20 -3.34 4.70 -2.53
C ARG A 20 -3.01 4.76 -1.06
N ALA A 21 -3.78 5.54 -0.30
CA ALA A 21 -3.65 5.67 1.14
C ALA A 21 -4.92 5.20 1.84
N PHE A 22 -4.76 4.47 2.94
CA PHE A 22 -5.85 4.00 3.78
C PHE A 22 -5.51 4.24 5.25
N ALA A 23 -6.47 4.79 6.00
CA ALA A 23 -6.39 4.81 7.45
C ALA A 23 -6.87 3.46 8.01
N ILE A 24 -6.03 2.85 8.86
CA ILE A 24 -6.29 1.57 9.54
C ILE A 24 -6.29 1.84 11.05
N GLN A 25 -7.31 1.33 11.74
CA GLN A 25 -7.45 1.43 13.20
C GLN A 25 -6.57 0.40 13.93
N SER A 26 -5.26 0.50 13.76
CA SER A 26 -4.29 -0.38 14.38
C SER A 26 -2.95 0.36 14.62
N PRO A 27 -2.18 -0.01 15.66
CA PRO A 27 -0.83 0.48 15.85
C PRO A 27 0.07 0.20 14.65
N GLN A 28 0.97 1.15 14.35
CA GLN A 28 1.92 1.04 13.25
C GLN A 28 2.74 -0.26 13.26
N HIS A 29 3.17 -0.73 14.44
CA HIS A 29 3.98 -1.94 14.56
C HIS A 29 3.20 -3.23 14.25
N GLU A 30 1.90 -3.25 14.49
CA GLU A 30 1.05 -4.40 14.20
C GLU A 30 0.83 -4.53 12.69
N ILE A 31 0.51 -3.42 12.02
CA ILE A 31 0.44 -3.34 10.57
C ILE A 31 1.77 -3.73 9.93
N TRP A 32 2.89 -3.22 10.46
CA TRP A 32 4.22 -3.57 10.00
C TRP A 32 4.50 -5.07 10.07
N ARG A 33 4.15 -5.72 11.18
CA ARG A 33 4.33 -7.16 11.35
C ARG A 33 3.51 -7.94 10.32
N LEU A 34 2.23 -7.63 10.16
CA LEU A 34 1.35 -8.30 9.20
C LEU A 34 1.85 -8.13 7.75
N LEU A 35 2.28 -6.92 7.39
CA LEU A 35 2.85 -6.63 6.08
C LEU A 35 4.10 -7.47 5.83
N LEU A 36 4.97 -7.57 6.83
CA LEU A 36 6.23 -8.29 6.72
C LEU A 36 6.02 -9.81 6.66
N ASP A 37 5.08 -10.35 7.43
CA ASP A 37 4.70 -11.77 7.40
C ASP A 37 4.23 -12.18 5.99
N GLU A 38 3.33 -11.38 5.39
CA GLU A 38 2.83 -11.61 4.02
C GLU A 38 3.95 -11.52 2.97
N VAL A 39 4.85 -10.53 3.11
CA VAL A 39 5.96 -10.33 2.17
C VAL A 39 6.96 -11.48 2.27
N HIS A 40 7.26 -11.99 3.47
CA HIS A 40 8.13 -13.14 3.64
C HIS A 40 7.58 -14.40 2.98
N LEU A 41 6.25 -14.65 3.02
CA LEU A 41 5.64 -15.73 2.23
C LEU A 41 5.87 -15.55 0.72
N GLY A 42 5.87 -14.31 0.25
CA GLY A 42 6.23 -13.95 -1.12
C GLY A 42 7.70 -14.24 -1.44
N VAL A 43 8.61 -13.90 -0.52
CA VAL A 43 10.06 -14.13 -0.65
C VAL A 43 10.39 -15.61 -0.66
N ASP A 44 9.83 -16.38 0.28
CA ASP A 44 10.05 -17.83 0.40
C ASP A 44 9.56 -18.59 -0.84
N SER A 45 8.50 -18.09 -1.48
CA SER A 45 7.99 -18.63 -2.75
C SER A 45 8.75 -18.14 -3.99
N GLY A 46 9.78 -17.30 -3.82
CA GLY A 46 10.58 -16.71 -4.91
C GLY A 46 9.82 -15.69 -5.78
N ARG A 47 8.64 -15.25 -5.31
CA ARG A 47 7.75 -14.32 -6.02
C ARG A 47 7.95 -12.87 -5.59
N ALA A 48 8.61 -12.63 -4.47
CA ALA A 48 8.90 -11.29 -3.97
C ALA A 48 10.38 -11.14 -3.57
N GLU A 49 10.83 -9.90 -3.52
CA GLU A 49 12.16 -9.51 -3.10
C GLU A 49 12.06 -8.21 -2.30
N ILE A 50 12.57 -8.21 -1.07
CA ILE A 50 12.62 -6.99 -0.25
C ILE A 50 13.79 -6.14 -0.75
N VAL A 51 13.47 -4.95 -1.27
CA VAL A 51 14.45 -4.00 -1.83
C VAL A 51 14.99 -3.08 -0.74
N ARG A 52 14.10 -2.59 0.15
CA ARG A 52 14.45 -1.69 1.24
C ARG A 52 13.50 -1.89 2.41
N GLN A 53 14.03 -1.81 3.62
CA GLN A 53 13.26 -1.93 4.85
C GLN A 53 13.74 -0.89 5.87
N GLU A 54 12.81 -0.07 6.38
CA GLU A 54 13.04 0.88 7.47
C GLU A 54 11.93 0.72 8.50
N PRO A 55 12.06 -0.22 9.44
CA PRO A 55 11.00 -0.50 10.40
C PRO A 55 10.70 0.70 11.30
N PRO A 56 9.43 0.95 11.67
CA PRO A 56 8.19 0.39 11.13
C PRO A 56 7.54 1.30 10.07
N ARG A 57 8.35 2.06 9.31
CA ARG A 57 7.90 3.20 8.49
C ARG A 57 7.86 2.90 7.00
N THR A 58 8.88 2.27 6.46
CA THR A 58 9.05 2.13 5.01
C THR A 58 9.34 0.70 4.63
N LEU A 59 8.60 0.13 3.69
CA LEU A 59 8.91 -1.16 3.08
C LEU A 59 8.80 -1.07 1.57
N VAL A 60 9.89 -1.39 0.87
CA VAL A 60 9.92 -1.46 -0.60
C VAL A 60 10.11 -2.90 -1.01
N VAL A 61 9.18 -3.41 -1.83
CA VAL A 61 9.14 -4.81 -2.26
C VAL A 61 8.98 -4.86 -3.77
N ASP A 62 9.76 -5.71 -4.42
CA ASP A 62 9.58 -6.06 -5.82
C ASP A 62 8.88 -7.41 -5.93
N ILE A 63 7.74 -7.43 -6.60
CA ILE A 63 6.92 -8.62 -6.82
C ILE A 63 7.02 -9.05 -8.28
N ARG A 64 7.38 -10.31 -8.50
CA ARG A 64 7.46 -10.96 -9.82
C ARG A 64 6.12 -11.60 -10.13
N LEU A 65 5.42 -11.09 -11.13
CA LEU A 65 4.10 -11.59 -11.55
C LEU A 65 4.20 -12.68 -12.63
N GLY A 66 5.43 -13.09 -12.98
CA GLY A 66 5.71 -14.05 -14.05
C GLY A 66 5.79 -13.41 -15.43
N ARG A 67 6.28 -14.19 -16.41
CA ARG A 67 6.41 -13.77 -17.82
C ARG A 67 7.23 -12.49 -18.05
N GLY A 68 8.15 -12.14 -17.15
CA GLY A 68 9.00 -10.94 -17.27
C GLY A 68 8.32 -9.62 -16.90
N LEU A 69 7.22 -9.69 -16.14
CA LEU A 69 6.58 -8.55 -15.50
C LEU A 69 6.94 -8.51 -14.01
N SER A 70 7.41 -7.35 -13.55
CA SER A 70 7.68 -7.08 -12.14
C SER A 70 6.94 -5.82 -11.72
N VAL A 71 6.60 -5.72 -10.44
CA VAL A 71 5.93 -4.56 -9.87
C VAL A 71 6.60 -4.19 -8.56
N ARG A 72 7.00 -2.93 -8.44
CA ARG A 72 7.49 -2.36 -7.19
C ARG A 72 6.34 -1.82 -6.38
N TYR A 73 6.30 -2.20 -5.11
CA TYR A 73 5.43 -1.64 -4.09
C TYR A 73 6.29 -0.86 -3.11
N ASP A 74 5.95 0.41 -2.88
CA ASP A 74 6.56 1.27 -1.87
C ASP A 74 5.50 1.59 -0.82
N TYR A 75 5.62 0.95 0.35
CA TYR A 75 4.73 1.12 1.49
C TYR A 75 5.31 2.14 2.46
N GLN A 76 4.47 3.11 2.84
CA GLN A 76 4.75 4.10 3.86
C GLN A 76 3.69 4.05 4.93
N LEU A 77 4.12 3.85 6.18
CA LEU A 77 3.25 3.82 7.35
C LEU A 77 3.48 5.11 8.16
N THR A 78 2.41 5.88 8.34
CA THR A 78 2.43 7.14 9.09
C THR A 78 1.45 7.03 10.26
N PRO A 79 1.91 7.11 11.52
CA PRO A 79 0.99 7.12 12.66
C PRO A 79 0.16 8.40 12.64
N LEU A 80 -1.16 8.27 12.70
CA LEU A 80 -2.09 9.39 12.79
C LEU A 80 -2.34 9.72 14.26
N ARG A 81 -2.38 11.01 14.59
CA ARG A 81 -2.79 11.44 15.93
C ARG A 81 -4.28 11.17 16.11
N PRO A 82 -4.73 10.68 17.27
CA PRO A 82 -6.14 10.60 17.57
C PRO A 82 -6.73 12.02 17.56
N ASP A 83 -7.84 12.18 16.85
CA ASP A 83 -8.54 13.46 16.74
C ASP A 83 -9.27 13.78 18.06
N VAL A 84 -9.39 15.06 18.41
CA VAL A 84 -10.00 15.51 19.67
C VAL A 84 -11.50 15.25 19.61
N GLY A 85 -11.95 14.05 20.02
CA GLY A 85 -13.36 13.66 20.04
C GLY A 85 -13.66 12.22 19.60
N GLN A 86 -12.68 11.48 19.07
CA GLN A 86 -12.82 10.04 18.82
C GLN A 86 -12.18 9.20 19.93
N PRO A 87 -12.65 7.95 20.17
CA PRO A 87 -12.01 7.05 21.11
C PRO A 87 -10.51 6.94 20.79
N ASN A 88 -9.69 6.89 21.84
CA ASN A 88 -8.23 7.01 21.83
C ASN A 88 -7.52 5.77 21.22
N LEU A 89 -8.04 5.26 20.12
CA LEU A 89 -7.52 4.11 19.42
C LEU A 89 -6.33 4.54 18.55
N PRO A 90 -5.27 3.73 18.48
CA PRO A 90 -4.14 4.00 17.59
C PRO A 90 -4.60 3.91 16.14
N HIS A 91 -4.26 4.92 15.34
CA HIS A 91 -4.56 4.96 13.91
C HIS A 91 -3.25 5.09 13.14
N THR A 92 -3.15 4.40 12.01
CA THR A 92 -2.01 4.49 11.11
C THR A 92 -2.52 4.64 9.68
N GLU A 93 -1.99 5.62 8.97
CA GLU A 93 -2.16 5.73 7.53
C GLU A 93 -1.14 4.83 6.84
N VAL A 94 -1.61 3.97 5.95
CA VAL A 94 -0.79 3.14 5.07
C VAL A 94 -0.93 3.68 3.66
N ALA A 95 0.10 4.33 3.16
CA ALA A 95 0.21 4.74 1.77
C ALA A 95 1.02 3.68 1.00
N VAL A 96 0.56 3.33 -0.20
CA VAL A 96 1.29 2.46 -1.11
C VAL A 96 1.38 3.09 -2.48
N THR A 97 2.59 3.12 -3.03
CA THR A 97 2.85 3.49 -4.42
C THR A 97 3.23 2.26 -5.21
N VAL A 98 2.66 2.14 -6.42
CA VAL A 98 2.80 0.93 -7.24
C VAL A 98 3.40 1.31 -8.58
N VAL A 99 4.54 0.73 -8.91
CA VAL A 99 5.27 1.01 -10.14
C VAL A 99 5.55 -0.30 -10.88
N PRO A 100 4.78 -0.63 -11.92
CA PRO A 100 5.10 -1.77 -12.77
C PRO A 100 6.32 -1.47 -13.66
N TYR A 101 7.18 -2.49 -13.84
CA TYR A 101 8.39 -2.40 -14.63
C TYR A 101 8.76 -3.77 -15.24
N GLY A 102 9.77 -3.78 -16.11
CA GLY A 102 10.23 -4.99 -16.81
C GLY A 102 9.99 -4.96 -18.32
N MET A 103 10.66 -5.85 -19.04
CA MET A 103 10.73 -5.80 -20.51
C MET A 103 9.36 -5.95 -21.18
N ARG A 104 8.47 -6.78 -20.61
CA ARG A 104 7.09 -6.91 -21.13
C ARG A 104 6.21 -5.71 -20.80
N HIS A 105 6.41 -5.03 -19.67
CA HIS A 105 5.72 -3.79 -19.37
C HIS A 105 6.16 -2.68 -20.33
N ALA A 106 7.46 -2.58 -20.63
CA ALA A 106 7.96 -1.64 -21.63
C ALA A 106 7.35 -1.89 -23.02
N LEU A 107 7.31 -3.16 -23.46
CA LEU A 107 6.66 -3.54 -24.71
C LEU A 107 5.15 -3.26 -24.70
N ALA A 108 4.45 -3.58 -23.61
CA ALA A 108 3.02 -3.32 -23.49
C ALA A 108 2.71 -1.82 -23.50
N ASN A 109 3.51 -0.98 -22.83
CA ASN A 109 3.33 0.48 -22.86
C ASN A 109 3.60 1.08 -24.24
N ILE A 110 4.58 0.54 -24.98
CA ILE A 110 4.85 0.93 -26.37
C ILE A 110 3.66 0.56 -27.27
N ILE A 111 3.09 -0.63 -27.09
CA ILE A 111 1.99 -1.13 -27.94
C ILE A 111 0.63 -0.49 -27.57
N THR A 112 0.38 -0.24 -26.28
CA THR A 112 -0.94 0.21 -25.77
C THR A 112 -1.01 1.69 -25.44
N PHE A 113 0.02 2.48 -25.76
CA PHE A 113 0.12 3.91 -25.42
C PHE A 113 -0.21 4.19 -23.94
N GLY A 114 0.27 3.34 -23.02
CA GLY A 114 0.13 3.55 -21.57
C GLY A 114 -1.20 3.15 -20.92
N ARG A 115 -2.10 2.42 -21.61
CA ARG A 115 -3.41 2.00 -21.05
C ARG A 115 -3.40 0.73 -20.19
N GLY A 116 -2.25 0.05 -20.04
CA GLY A 116 -2.15 -1.26 -19.37
C GLY A 116 -2.19 -1.27 -17.83
N LEU A 117 -2.33 -0.12 -17.17
CA LEU A 117 -2.14 0.03 -15.72
C LEU A 117 -3.37 -0.36 -14.85
N THR A 118 -4.56 -0.49 -15.45
CA THR A 118 -5.82 -0.65 -14.70
C THR A 118 -5.92 -1.92 -13.82
N PRO A 119 -5.46 -3.12 -14.24
CA PRO A 119 -5.62 -4.35 -13.44
C PRO A 119 -4.81 -4.33 -12.13
N HIS A 120 -3.65 -3.66 -12.12
CA HIS A 120 -2.77 -3.60 -10.96
C HIS A 120 -3.37 -2.77 -9.82
N MET A 121 -4.07 -1.68 -10.15
CA MET A 121 -4.70 -0.81 -9.16
C MET A 121 -5.85 -1.49 -8.40
N LEU A 122 -6.55 -2.44 -9.04
CA LEU A 122 -7.58 -3.26 -8.40
C LEU A 122 -6.96 -4.24 -7.39
N ALA A 123 -5.88 -4.92 -7.78
CA ALA A 123 -5.19 -5.87 -6.89
C ALA A 123 -4.62 -5.20 -5.64
N VAL A 124 -4.10 -3.97 -5.78
CA VAL A 124 -3.58 -3.17 -4.67
C VAL A 124 -4.69 -2.77 -3.70
N THR A 125 -5.82 -2.33 -4.25
CA THR A 125 -7.00 -1.95 -3.44
C THR A 125 -7.50 -3.15 -2.64
N GLN A 126 -7.57 -4.33 -3.26
CA GLN A 126 -7.97 -5.57 -2.58
C GLN A 126 -6.96 -5.98 -1.50
N GLY A 127 -5.66 -5.88 -1.77
CA GLY A 127 -4.60 -6.17 -0.79
C GLY A 127 -4.69 -5.27 0.45
N LEU A 128 -4.92 -3.97 0.26
CA LEU A 128 -5.10 -3.01 1.35
C LEU A 128 -6.39 -3.27 2.14
N ALA A 129 -7.48 -3.65 1.46
CA ALA A 129 -8.72 -4.04 2.13
C ALA A 129 -8.53 -5.30 2.99
N ASN A 130 -7.78 -6.30 2.50
CA ASN A 130 -7.44 -7.49 3.26
C ASN A 130 -6.55 -7.16 4.47
N LEU A 131 -5.55 -6.28 4.28
CA LEU A 131 -4.68 -5.82 5.38
C LEU A 131 -5.49 -5.11 6.46
N LYS A 132 -6.43 -4.23 6.05
CA LYS A 132 -7.34 -3.56 6.96
C LYS A 132 -8.19 -4.57 7.75
N ALA A 133 -8.81 -5.53 7.06
CA ALA A 133 -9.63 -6.56 7.71
C ALA A 133 -8.85 -7.46 8.68
N ALA A 134 -7.55 -7.70 8.40
CA ALA A 134 -6.68 -8.49 9.27
C ALA A 134 -6.15 -7.71 10.49
N ALA A 135 -5.94 -6.39 10.33
CA ALA A 135 -5.39 -5.52 11.37
C ALA A 135 -6.46 -4.93 12.29
N GLU A 136 -7.69 -4.74 11.79
CA GLU A 136 -8.78 -4.20 12.60
C GLU A 136 -9.42 -5.33 13.43
N PRO A 137 -9.68 -5.10 14.73
CA PRO A 137 -10.37 -6.07 15.55
C PRO A 137 -11.75 -6.31 14.96
N THR A 138 -12.05 -7.57 14.59
CA THR A 138 -13.41 -7.97 14.25
C THR A 138 -14.30 -7.63 15.44
N PRO A 139 -15.45 -6.95 15.27
CA PRO A 139 -16.38 -6.76 16.36
C PRO A 139 -16.86 -8.15 16.81
N LEU A 140 -16.29 -8.62 17.91
CA LEU A 140 -16.71 -9.84 18.60
C LEU A 140 -18.17 -9.65 19.04
N ASP A 141 -19.02 -10.55 18.56
CA ASP A 141 -20.12 -11.13 19.31
C ASP A 141 -21.08 -10.11 19.96
N THR A 142 -21.97 -9.52 19.15
CA THR A 142 -23.26 -9.08 19.69
C THR A 142 -24.13 -10.33 19.80
N PRO A 143 -24.41 -10.89 20.99
CA PRO A 143 -25.38 -11.97 21.10
C PRO A 143 -26.71 -11.49 20.50
N PRO A 144 -27.42 -12.32 19.73
CA PRO A 144 -28.66 -11.90 19.10
C PRO A 144 -29.63 -11.40 20.19
N PRO A 145 -30.25 -10.22 20.02
CA PRO A 145 -31.24 -9.75 20.97
C PRO A 145 -32.47 -10.65 20.88
N GLY A 146 -32.62 -11.53 21.88
CA GLY A 146 -33.86 -12.24 22.14
C GLY A 146 -33.84 -13.73 21.82
N VAL A 147 -33.44 -14.52 22.81
CA VAL A 147 -34.20 -15.73 23.15
C VAL A 147 -34.53 -15.61 24.64
N ARG A 148 -35.77 -15.21 24.91
CA ARG A 148 -36.42 -15.44 26.20
C ARG A 148 -37.01 -16.85 26.20
#